data_AF-A0A1F7LRN3-F1
#
_entry.id   AF-A0A1F7LRN3-F1
#
_cell.length_a   1.000
_cell.length_b   1.000
_cell.length_c   1.000
_cell.angle_alpha   90.00
_cell.angle_beta   90.00
_cell.angle_gamma   90.00
#
_symmetry.space_group_name_H-M   'P 1'
#
loop_
_entity.id
_entity.type
_entity.pdbx_description
1 polymer ?
#
loop_
_entity_poly.entity_id
_entity_poly.type
_entity_poly.pdbx_seq_one_letter_code
_entity_poly.pdbx_strand_id
1 'polypeptide(L)'
;MDRLRRLLAVTLLLAVGVVLGPRVAGALEWGGIEPGVTTAEQVRERYGPPTKETKRKVEGYDTFEWLYESRQAPVGFIRMTVDFGLLTPAGYSSSVVRVLRLEPKPFIFGRDTIVDGWGVPDQIGVKDERELFVYRAGLVVIFDQSGGLATSLYFSVKQPDQPAAAPVPPATPPPGPPAPATPRPATPPVRR
;
A
#
# COMPACT_ATOMS: atom_id res chain seq x y z
N MET A 1 4.23 -64.97 25.48
CA MET A 1 5.59 -65.48 25.75
C MET A 1 6.51 -65.04 24.62
N ASP A 2 6.59 -63.74 24.37
CA ASP A 2 7.48 -62.83 25.10
C ASP A 2 8.94 -63.13 24.78
N ARG A 3 9.44 -62.48 23.73
CA ARG A 3 10.69 -61.69 23.71
C ARG A 3 10.56 -60.69 22.57
N LEU A 4 9.67 -59.70 22.65
CA LEU A 4 9.94 -58.40 23.27
C LEU A 4 11.42 -57.99 23.16
N ARG A 5 11.64 -56.85 22.49
CA ARG A 5 12.81 -55.96 22.50
C ARG A 5 14.01 -56.38 21.64
N ARG A 6 14.13 -55.80 20.44
CA ARG A 6 14.96 -54.60 20.17
C ARG A 6 15.24 -54.44 18.67
N LEU A 7 15.32 -53.18 18.24
CA LEU A 7 15.74 -52.63 16.93
C LEU A 7 14.54 -52.48 15.96
N LEU A 8 13.67 -51.47 16.11
CA LEU A 8 13.92 -50.02 15.99
C LEU A 8 14.41 -49.65 14.59
N ALA A 9 13.46 -49.47 13.66
CA ALA A 9 13.61 -48.63 12.48
C ALA A 9 12.21 -48.27 11.94
N VAL A 10 11.64 -47.24 12.56
CA VAL A 10 10.46 -46.52 12.10
C VAL A 10 10.84 -45.84 10.79
N THR A 11 10.34 -46.32 9.65
CA THR A 11 10.36 -45.56 8.40
C THR A 11 9.01 -44.87 8.23
N LEU A 12 8.88 -43.75 8.94
CA LEU A 12 7.81 -42.77 8.75
C LEU A 12 8.09 -42.06 7.42
N LEU A 13 7.53 -42.57 6.32
CA LEU A 13 7.60 -41.92 5.02
C LEU A 13 6.59 -40.77 5.02
N LEU A 14 7.17 -39.57 5.16
CA LEU A 14 6.54 -38.26 5.26
C LEU A 14 5.69 -38.00 4.00
N ALA A 15 4.40 -38.29 4.07
CA ALA A 15 3.43 -37.78 3.11
C ALA A 15 3.19 -36.30 3.39
N VAL A 16 4.04 -35.44 2.83
CA VAL A 16 3.80 -33.99 2.76
C VAL A 16 2.62 -33.78 1.82
N GLY A 17 1.42 -33.74 2.37
CA GLY A 17 0.21 -33.31 1.68
C GLY A 17 0.34 -31.83 1.33
N VAL A 18 0.80 -31.54 0.11
CA VAL A 18 0.67 -30.21 -0.47
C VAL A 18 -0.83 -29.98 -0.72
N VAL A 19 -1.48 -29.32 0.23
CA VAL A 19 -2.83 -28.77 0.02
C VAL A 19 -2.69 -27.57 -0.92
N LEU A 20 -2.78 -27.82 -2.22
CA LEU A 20 -3.02 -26.79 -3.23
C LEU A 20 -4.48 -26.37 -3.15
N GLY A 21 -4.80 -25.54 -2.14
CA GLY A 21 -6.03 -24.75 -2.19
C GLY A 21 -6.00 -23.80 -3.39
N PRO A 22 -7.16 -23.31 -3.86
CA PRO A 22 -7.21 -22.33 -4.93
C PRO A 22 -6.37 -21.12 -4.52
N ARG A 23 -5.26 -20.89 -5.21
CA ARG A 23 -4.51 -19.64 -5.10
C ARG A 23 -5.44 -18.55 -5.63
N VAL A 24 -6.07 -17.82 -4.73
CA VAL A 24 -6.53 -16.46 -5.03
C VAL A 24 -5.34 -15.79 -5.72
N ALA A 25 -5.56 -15.13 -6.86
CA ALA A 25 -4.51 -14.36 -7.51
C ALA A 25 -3.96 -13.38 -6.46
N GLY A 26 -2.79 -13.71 -5.92
CA GLY A 26 -2.28 -13.14 -4.69
C GLY A 26 -1.96 -11.68 -4.88
N ALA A 27 -2.09 -10.91 -3.80
CA ALA A 27 -1.48 -9.60 -3.78
C ALA A 27 0.02 -9.76 -4.02
N LEU A 28 0.66 -8.78 -4.65
CA LEU A 28 2.12 -8.78 -4.68
C LEU A 28 2.66 -8.76 -3.25
N GLU A 29 3.70 -9.55 -3.02
CA GLU A 29 4.31 -9.71 -1.70
C GLU A 29 5.67 -9.03 -1.64
N TRP A 30 6.07 -8.66 -0.43
CA TRP A 30 7.44 -8.26 -0.16
C TRP A 30 7.87 -8.77 1.21
N GLY A 31 9.04 -9.40 1.25
CA GLY A 31 9.64 -9.87 2.50
C GLY A 31 8.82 -10.94 3.23
N GLY A 32 7.94 -11.67 2.54
CA GLY A 32 7.03 -12.63 3.16
C GLY A 32 5.80 -12.00 3.80
N ILE A 33 5.48 -10.75 3.45
CA ILE A 33 4.20 -10.11 3.76
C ILE A 33 3.39 -9.99 2.46
N GLU A 34 2.26 -10.71 2.43
CA GLU A 34 1.25 -10.65 1.38
C GLU A 34 -0.03 -10.04 1.96
N PRO A 35 -0.43 -8.82 1.53
CA PRO A 35 -1.68 -8.20 1.94
C PRO A 35 -2.90 -9.11 1.66
N GLY A 36 -3.81 -9.17 2.62
CA GLY A 36 -4.98 -10.07 2.57
C GLY A 36 -4.73 -11.49 3.03
N VAL A 37 -3.47 -11.89 3.25
CA VAL A 37 -3.09 -13.23 3.70
C VAL A 37 -2.31 -13.19 5.00
N THR A 38 -1.27 -12.35 5.07
CA THR A 38 -0.38 -12.31 6.23
C THR A 38 -1.07 -11.69 7.45
N THR A 39 -0.89 -12.31 8.61
CA THR A 39 -1.44 -11.84 9.89
C THR A 39 -0.42 -11.05 10.71
N ALA A 40 -0.89 -10.25 11.66
CA ALA A 40 -0.06 -9.50 12.60
C ALA A 40 0.90 -10.40 13.40
N GLU A 41 0.47 -11.61 13.74
CA GLU A 41 1.32 -12.60 14.43
C GLU A 41 2.51 -13.00 13.55
N GLN A 42 2.26 -13.32 12.27
CA GLN A 42 3.31 -13.70 11.32
C GLN A 42 4.28 -12.54 11.03
N VAL A 43 3.78 -11.30 10.94
CA VAL A 43 4.64 -10.11 10.81
C VAL A 43 5.56 -9.98 12.04
N ARG A 44 5.01 -10.17 13.25
CA ARG A 44 5.77 -10.05 14.49
C ARG A 44 6.80 -11.16 14.65
N GLU A 45 6.45 -12.39 14.27
CA GLU A 45 7.38 -13.52 14.27
C GLU A 45 8.60 -13.22 13.37
N ARG A 46 8.34 -12.60 12.21
CA ARG A 46 9.38 -12.33 11.21
C ARG A 46 10.25 -11.11 11.52
N TYR A 47 9.62 -9.99 11.91
CA TYR A 47 10.29 -8.69 12.05
C TYR A 47 10.49 -8.26 13.50
N GLY A 48 9.98 -9.04 14.46
CA GLY A 48 9.98 -8.67 15.87
C GLY A 48 8.94 -7.58 16.19
N PRO A 49 9.04 -6.97 17.39
CA PRO A 49 8.10 -5.95 17.81
C PRO A 49 8.28 -4.65 16.99
N PRO A 50 7.19 -3.92 16.70
CA PRO A 50 7.27 -2.64 16.03
C PRO A 50 7.88 -1.57 16.94
N THR A 51 8.43 -0.51 16.34
CA THR A 51 8.86 0.70 17.04
C THR A 51 7.66 1.45 17.64
N LYS A 52 6.52 1.45 16.94
CA LYS A 52 5.28 2.09 17.40
C LYS A 52 4.05 1.34 16.88
N GLU A 53 3.02 1.29 17.71
CA GLU A 53 1.66 0.85 17.33
C GLU A 53 0.70 2.04 17.46
N THR A 54 -0.16 2.24 16.45
CA THR A 54 -1.20 3.26 16.45
C THR A 54 -2.55 2.63 16.13
N LYS A 55 -3.56 2.83 16.98
CA LYS A 55 -4.93 2.35 16.74
C LYS A 55 -5.77 3.48 16.16
N ARG A 56 -6.65 3.16 15.20
CA ARG A 56 -7.54 4.14 14.55
C ARG A 56 -8.80 3.48 14.00
N LYS A 57 -9.85 4.26 13.78
CA LYS A 57 -11.01 3.80 13.03
C LYS A 57 -10.86 4.18 11.56
N VAL A 58 -11.05 3.20 10.67
CA VAL A 58 -11.16 3.43 9.22
C VAL A 58 -12.45 2.80 8.73
N GLU A 59 -13.29 3.58 8.05
CA GLU A 59 -14.59 3.11 7.51
C GLU A 59 -15.49 2.46 8.59
N GLY A 60 -15.38 2.93 9.83
CA GLY A 60 -16.14 2.41 10.98
C GLY A 60 -15.50 1.23 11.70
N TYR A 61 -14.47 0.59 11.12
CA TYR A 61 -13.78 -0.56 11.70
C TYR A 61 -12.54 -0.17 12.51
N ASP A 62 -12.27 -0.90 13.59
CA ASP A 62 -11.10 -0.69 14.44
C ASP A 62 -9.84 -1.31 13.82
N THR A 63 -9.03 -0.48 13.20
CA THR A 63 -7.75 -0.83 12.56
C THR A 63 -6.58 -0.48 13.48
N PHE A 64 -5.41 -1.07 13.20
CA PHE A 64 -4.16 -0.66 13.85
C PHE A 64 -3.00 -0.72 12.87
N GLU A 65 -2.00 0.13 13.12
CA GLU A 65 -0.83 0.32 12.29
C GLU A 65 0.42 0.05 13.12
N TRP A 66 1.37 -0.70 12.56
CA TRP A 66 2.71 -0.90 13.08
C TRP A 66 3.74 -0.16 12.26
N LEU A 67 4.63 0.54 12.96
CA LEU A 67 5.74 1.29 12.39
C LEU A 67 7.06 0.61 12.78
N TYR A 68 7.88 0.31 11.77
CA TYR A 68 9.24 -0.17 11.90
C TYR A 68 10.17 0.88 11.30
N GLU A 69 11.00 1.50 12.14
CA GLU A 69 11.94 2.54 11.73
C GLU A 69 13.27 2.42 12.47
N SER A 70 14.26 3.21 12.06
CA SER A 70 15.59 3.22 12.67
C SER A 70 16.23 1.82 12.65
N ARG A 71 16.51 1.21 13.82
CA ARG A 71 17.16 -0.10 13.92
C ARG A 71 16.19 -1.27 13.69
N GLN A 72 14.90 -1.00 13.73
CA GLN A 72 13.84 -1.98 13.54
C GLN A 72 13.34 -2.00 12.09
N ALA A 73 13.72 -1.02 11.26
CA ALA A 73 13.44 -1.06 9.83
C ALA A 73 14.20 -2.23 9.17
N PRO A 74 13.57 -2.94 8.21
CA PRO A 74 14.28 -3.92 7.40
C PRO A 74 15.47 -3.30 6.66
N VAL A 75 16.49 -4.12 6.39
CA VAL A 75 17.68 -3.69 5.64
C VAL A 75 17.26 -3.12 4.28
N GLY A 76 17.84 -1.97 3.91
CA GLY A 76 17.51 -1.26 2.67
C GLY A 76 16.37 -0.23 2.82
N PHE A 77 15.68 -0.19 3.96
CA PHE A 77 14.56 0.74 4.18
C PHE A 77 14.85 1.75 5.28
N ILE A 78 14.26 2.93 5.13
CA ILE A 78 14.19 3.95 6.16
C ILE A 78 13.01 3.64 7.09
N ARG A 79 11.91 3.19 6.50
CA ARG A 79 10.66 2.90 7.20
C ARG A 79 9.88 1.79 6.53
N MET A 80 9.29 0.93 7.35
CA MET A 80 8.23 0.01 6.95
C MET A 80 7.00 0.26 7.84
N THR A 81 5.84 0.41 7.21
CA THR A 81 4.56 0.58 7.90
C THR A 81 3.63 -0.53 7.48
N VAL A 82 3.00 -1.19 8.44
CA VAL A 82 2.06 -2.29 8.22
C VAL A 82 0.72 -1.92 8.84
N ASP A 83 -0.31 -1.82 8.03
CA ASP A 83 -1.66 -1.48 8.45
C ASP A 83 -2.53 -2.74 8.44
N PHE A 84 -3.26 -2.96 9.53
CA PHE A 84 -4.06 -4.14 9.80
C PHE A 84 -5.54 -3.80 9.94
N GLY A 85 -6.37 -4.76 9.54
CA GLY A 85 -7.82 -4.62 9.60
C GLY A 85 -8.41 -4.55 8.21
N LEU A 86 -8.77 -5.72 7.66
CA LEU A 86 -9.27 -5.86 6.30
C LEU A 86 -10.74 -6.29 6.30
N LEU A 87 -11.57 -5.52 5.61
CA LEU A 87 -12.94 -5.92 5.28
C LEU A 87 -12.94 -6.68 3.95
N THR A 88 -13.53 -7.88 3.96
CA THR A 88 -13.70 -8.72 2.77
C THR A 88 -15.18 -9.10 2.62
N PRO A 89 -15.61 -9.68 1.49
CA PRO A 89 -16.95 -10.24 1.36
C PRO A 89 -17.29 -11.31 2.42
N ALA A 90 -16.28 -11.97 3.00
CA ALA A 90 -16.46 -12.96 4.07
C ALA A 90 -16.58 -12.32 5.48
N GLY A 91 -16.35 -11.01 5.59
CA GLY A 91 -16.40 -10.27 6.84
C GLY A 91 -15.10 -9.52 7.16
N TYR A 92 -15.06 -8.92 8.34
CA TYR A 92 -13.94 -8.13 8.83
C TYR A 92 -12.91 -8.97 9.58
N SER A 93 -11.64 -8.82 9.22
CA SER A 93 -10.49 -9.45 9.87
C SER A 93 -9.56 -8.40 10.45
N SER A 94 -9.55 -8.25 11.76
CA SER A 94 -8.80 -7.18 12.45
C SER A 94 -7.28 -7.35 12.38
N SER A 95 -6.78 -8.58 12.29
CA SER A 95 -5.35 -8.89 12.38
C SER A 95 -4.67 -9.17 11.04
N VAL A 96 -5.40 -9.06 9.92
CA VAL A 96 -4.85 -9.31 8.57
C VAL A 96 -4.30 -8.01 7.99
N VAL A 97 -3.14 -8.11 7.32
CA VAL A 97 -2.50 -6.98 6.65
C VAL A 97 -3.40 -6.46 5.54
N ARG A 98 -3.75 -5.17 5.61
CA ARG A 98 -4.50 -4.43 4.59
C ARG A 98 -3.54 -3.73 3.63
N VAL A 99 -2.55 -3.04 4.17
CA VAL A 99 -1.55 -2.29 3.42
C VAL A 99 -0.18 -2.49 4.04
N LEU A 100 0.82 -2.75 3.20
CA LEU A 100 2.23 -2.65 3.53
C LEU A 100 2.81 -1.46 2.77
N ARG A 101 3.43 -0.53 3.49
CA ARG A 101 4.16 0.59 2.90
C ARG A 101 5.65 0.45 3.21
N LEU A 102 6.47 0.61 2.18
CA LEU A 102 7.92 0.62 2.29
C LEU A 102 8.47 1.95 1.79
N GLU A 103 9.33 2.58 2.60
CA GLU A 103 10.10 3.77 2.23
C GLU A 103 11.58 3.36 2.14
N PRO A 104 12.10 3.08 0.92
CA PRO A 104 13.47 2.62 0.75
C PRO A 104 14.49 3.73 1.01
N LYS A 105 15.72 3.34 1.33
CA LYS A 105 16.85 4.27 1.27
C LYS A 105 17.10 4.70 -0.19
N PRO A 106 17.66 5.89 -0.42
CA PRO A 106 18.06 6.31 -1.76
C PRO A 106 18.94 5.25 -2.44
N PHE A 107 18.82 5.14 -3.76
CA PHE A 107 19.61 4.24 -4.63
C PHE A 107 19.36 2.74 -4.46
N ILE A 108 18.39 2.31 -3.64
CA ILE A 108 18.04 0.88 -3.49
C ILE A 108 17.11 0.41 -4.61
N PHE A 109 16.14 1.25 -5.01
CA PHE A 109 15.17 0.91 -6.06
C PHE A 109 15.15 2.00 -7.12
N GLY A 110 15.82 1.74 -8.25
CA GLY A 110 15.62 2.49 -9.49
C GLY A 110 14.49 1.90 -10.32
N ARG A 111 14.09 2.57 -11.41
CA ARG A 111 13.03 2.08 -12.32
C ARG A 111 13.30 0.68 -12.83
N ASP A 112 14.50 0.41 -13.31
CA ASP A 112 14.88 -0.90 -13.85
C ASP A 112 14.77 -1.98 -12.78
N THR A 113 15.21 -1.70 -11.55
CA THR A 113 15.06 -2.61 -10.40
C THR A 113 13.59 -2.93 -10.10
N ILE A 114 12.71 -1.94 -10.23
CA ILE A 114 11.26 -2.14 -10.04
C ILE A 114 10.70 -3.03 -11.16
N VAL A 115 11.09 -2.78 -12.42
CA VAL A 115 10.63 -3.58 -13.57
C VAL A 115 11.19 -5.00 -13.52
N ASP A 116 12.43 -5.19 -13.13
CA ASP A 116 13.05 -6.50 -12.96
C ASP A 116 12.40 -7.30 -11.82
N GLY A 117 11.97 -6.61 -10.76
CA GLY A 117 11.36 -7.24 -9.58
C GLY A 117 9.89 -7.63 -9.78
N TRP A 118 9.11 -6.79 -10.46
CA TRP A 118 7.63 -6.94 -10.55
C TRP A 118 7.07 -6.92 -11.97
N GLY A 119 7.93 -6.81 -12.98
CA GLY A 119 7.54 -6.73 -14.39
C GLY A 119 7.20 -5.31 -14.84
N VAL A 120 6.69 -5.18 -16.06
CA VAL A 120 6.24 -3.89 -16.60
C VAL A 120 4.94 -3.48 -15.89
N PRO A 121 4.79 -2.21 -15.46
CA PRO A 121 3.57 -1.75 -14.81
C PRO A 121 2.37 -1.80 -15.75
N ASP A 122 1.18 -2.08 -15.19
CA ASP A 122 -0.09 -2.04 -15.93
C ASP A 122 -0.46 -0.61 -16.36
N GLN A 123 -0.05 0.38 -15.56
CA GLN A 123 -0.27 1.79 -15.84
C GLN A 123 0.86 2.66 -15.29
N ILE A 124 1.23 3.68 -16.05
CA ILE A 124 2.10 4.77 -15.59
C ILE A 124 1.23 6.01 -15.38
N GLY A 125 1.35 6.62 -14.20
CA GLY A 125 0.59 7.81 -13.80
C GLY A 125 1.50 8.92 -13.29
N VAL A 126 0.90 10.08 -13.02
CA VAL A 126 1.57 11.21 -12.37
C VAL A 126 0.68 11.75 -11.26
N LYS A 127 1.24 12.01 -10.08
CA LYS A 127 0.56 12.61 -8.93
C LYS A 127 1.53 13.52 -8.20
N ASP A 128 1.12 14.76 -7.93
CA ASP A 128 1.95 15.76 -7.25
C ASP A 128 3.34 15.89 -7.91
N GLU A 129 3.35 15.97 -9.25
CA GLU A 129 4.56 16.05 -10.10
C GLU A 129 5.53 14.86 -9.96
N ARG A 130 5.07 13.73 -9.39
CA ARG A 130 5.85 12.50 -9.28
C ARG A 130 5.25 11.41 -10.15
N GLU A 131 6.10 10.66 -10.82
CA GLU A 131 5.68 9.51 -11.61
C GLU A 131 5.28 8.34 -10.70
N LEU A 132 4.31 7.55 -11.14
CA LEU A 132 3.83 6.35 -10.46
C LEU A 132 3.81 5.17 -11.41
N PHE A 133 4.26 4.03 -10.93
CA PHE A 133 3.98 2.74 -11.55
C PHE A 133 2.85 2.07 -10.76
N VAL A 134 1.82 1.64 -11.49
CA VAL A 134 0.65 0.97 -10.93
C VAL A 134 0.59 -0.44 -11.48
N TYR A 135 0.54 -1.41 -10.57
CA TYR A 135 0.33 -2.81 -10.83
C TYR A 135 -1.02 -3.21 -10.24
N ARG A 136 -1.97 -3.65 -11.07
CA ARG A 136 -3.32 -4.05 -10.66
C ARG A 136 -3.31 -5.20 -9.65
N ALA A 137 -2.21 -5.97 -9.62
CA ALA A 137 -1.92 -6.96 -8.60
C ALA A 137 -1.69 -6.39 -7.18
N GLY A 138 -1.84 -5.07 -6.99
CA GLY A 138 -1.88 -4.42 -5.68
C GLY A 138 -0.60 -3.68 -5.29
N LEU A 139 0.29 -3.38 -6.24
CA LEU A 139 1.49 -2.58 -5.99
C LEU A 139 1.36 -1.19 -6.65
N VAL A 140 1.65 -0.15 -5.89
CA VAL A 140 1.87 1.20 -6.41
C VAL A 140 3.26 1.66 -5.99
N VAL A 141 4.07 2.09 -6.95
CA VAL A 141 5.41 2.66 -6.72
C VAL A 141 5.37 4.13 -7.05
N ILE A 142 5.85 4.98 -6.14
CA ILE A 142 5.96 6.43 -6.33
C ILE A 142 7.44 6.78 -6.45
N PHE A 143 7.81 7.43 -7.54
CA PHE A 143 9.17 7.90 -7.77
C PHE A 143 9.39 9.31 -7.20
N ASP A 144 10.65 9.71 -7.06
CA ASP A 144 11.00 11.11 -6.81
C ASP A 144 10.63 12.02 -8.00
N GLN A 145 10.83 13.32 -7.86
CA GLN A 145 10.52 14.31 -8.91
C GLN A 145 11.36 14.13 -10.18
N SER A 146 12.53 13.48 -10.09
CA SER A 146 13.33 13.16 -11.28
C SER A 146 12.81 11.92 -12.01
N GLY A 147 11.94 11.14 -11.36
CA GLY A 147 11.44 9.86 -11.84
C GLY A 147 12.47 8.72 -11.72
N GLY A 148 13.64 8.97 -11.13
CA GLY A 148 14.76 8.02 -11.15
C GLY A 148 14.69 6.97 -10.04
N LEU A 149 14.27 7.37 -8.84
CA LEU A 149 14.32 6.51 -7.65
C LEU A 149 12.94 6.37 -7.01
N ALA A 150 12.60 5.15 -6.59
CA ALA A 150 11.39 4.91 -5.82
C ALA A 150 11.55 5.52 -4.42
N THR A 151 10.54 6.28 -3.99
CA THR A 151 10.45 6.90 -2.66
C THR A 151 9.43 6.21 -1.78
N SER A 152 8.47 5.49 -2.37
CA SER A 152 7.52 4.67 -1.62
C SER A 152 6.99 3.54 -2.50
N LEU A 153 6.85 2.36 -1.91
CA LEU A 153 6.13 1.22 -2.46
C LEU A 153 4.94 0.92 -1.55
N TYR A 154 3.76 0.77 -2.14
CA TYR A 154 2.51 0.43 -1.44
C TYR A 154 2.00 -0.90 -1.97
N PHE A 155 2.00 -1.91 -1.11
CA PHE A 155 1.41 -3.21 -1.37
C PHE A 155 0.06 -3.27 -0.67
N SER A 156 -0.96 -3.71 -1.39
CA SER A 156 -2.32 -3.85 -0.91
C SER A 156 -2.97 -5.07 -1.57
N VAL A 157 -4.14 -5.46 -1.08
CA VAL A 157 -4.95 -6.46 -1.78
C VAL A 157 -5.17 -6.03 -3.24
N LYS A 158 -5.32 -7.01 -4.14
CA LYS A 158 -5.56 -6.75 -5.57
C LYS A 158 -6.59 -5.63 -5.72
N GLN A 159 -6.20 -4.55 -6.39
CA GLN A 159 -7.12 -3.45 -6.62
C GLN A 159 -8.24 -3.95 -7.54
N PRO A 160 -9.52 -3.66 -7.23
CA PRO A 160 -10.59 -3.88 -8.20
C PRO A 160 -10.22 -3.17 -9.50
N ASP A 161 -10.55 -3.76 -10.65
CA ASP A 161 -10.35 -3.09 -11.94
C ASP A 161 -11.12 -1.75 -11.91
N GLN A 162 -10.40 -0.66 -11.71
CA GLN A 162 -10.99 0.67 -11.76
C GLN A 162 -11.28 0.94 -13.24
N PRO A 163 -12.54 1.28 -13.62
CA PRO A 163 -12.81 1.74 -14.98
C PRO A 163 -11.86 2.91 -15.28
N ALA A 164 -11.25 2.90 -16.47
CA ALA A 164 -10.37 3.98 -16.90
C ALA A 164 -11.06 5.32 -16.60
N ALA A 165 -10.40 6.18 -15.83
CA ALA A 165 -10.97 7.45 -15.43
C ALA A 165 -11.47 8.18 -16.68
N ALA A 166 -12.77 8.47 -16.72
CA ALA A 166 -13.34 9.23 -17.82
C ALA A 166 -12.56 10.54 -17.96
N PRO A 167 -12.25 10.98 -19.20
CA PRO A 167 -11.53 12.22 -19.40
C PRO A 167 -12.23 13.35 -18.65
N VAL A 168 -11.47 14.04 -17.80
CA VAL A 168 -11.96 15.16 -17.00
C VAL A 168 -12.50 16.20 -18.00
N PRO A 169 -13.77 16.62 -17.90
CA PRO A 169 -14.27 17.73 -18.72
C PRO A 169 -13.37 18.94 -18.49
N PRO A 170 -13.02 19.72 -19.53
CA PRO A 170 -12.22 20.92 -19.35
C PRO A 170 -12.91 21.82 -18.32
N ALA A 171 -12.15 22.28 -17.34
CA ALA A 171 -12.64 23.14 -16.27
C ALA A 171 -13.33 24.36 -16.89
N THR A 172 -14.57 24.62 -16.48
CA THR A 172 -15.26 25.88 -16.79
C THR A 172 -14.36 27.04 -16.32
N PRO A 173 -14.00 28.00 -17.18
CA PRO A 173 -13.18 29.11 -16.77
C PRO A 173 -13.86 29.88 -15.62
N PRO A 174 -13.10 30.39 -14.64
CA PRO A 174 -13.67 31.12 -13.52
C PRO A 174 -14.47 32.33 -14.02
N PRO A 175 -15.56 32.70 -13.35
CA PRO A 175 -16.31 33.91 -13.71
C PRO A 175 -15.37 35.11 -13.63
N GLY A 176 -15.34 35.92 -14.70
CA GLY A 176 -14.51 37.11 -14.78
C GLY A 176 -14.79 38.09 -13.64
N PRO A 177 -13.82 38.96 -13.31
CA PRO A 177 -13.97 39.92 -12.22
C PRO A 177 -15.21 40.81 -12.43
N PRO A 178 -15.91 41.19 -11.35
CA PRO A 178 -17.09 42.05 -11.44
C PRO A 178 -16.72 43.40 -12.06
N ALA A 179 -17.59 43.90 -12.93
CA ALA A 179 -17.42 45.18 -13.61
C ALA A 179 -17.26 46.33 -12.58
N PRO A 180 -16.39 47.32 -12.85
CA PRO A 180 -16.21 48.46 -11.95
C PRO A 180 -17.52 49.26 -11.80
N ALA A 181 -17.85 49.62 -10.56
CA ALA A 181 -19.01 50.42 -10.24
C ALA A 181 -18.96 51.80 -10.92
N THR A 182 -20.04 52.16 -11.60
CA THR A 182 -20.23 53.48 -12.20
C THR A 182 -20.18 54.58 -11.13
N PRO A 183 -19.44 55.69 -11.35
CA PRO A 183 -19.42 56.80 -10.40
C PRO A 183 -20.81 57.42 -10.24
N ARG A 184 -21.24 57.61 -8.99
CA ARG A 184 -22.48 58.32 -8.64
C ARG A 184 -22.36 59.80 -9.07
N PRO A 185 -23.40 60.41 -9.67
CA PRO A 185 -23.37 61.83 -10.00
C PRO A 185 -23.25 62.70 -8.75
N ALA A 186 -22.34 63.68 -8.77
CA ALA A 186 -22.17 64.66 -7.69
C ALA A 186 -23.38 65.59 -7.62
N THR A 187 -23.91 65.79 -6.40
CA THR A 187 -24.98 66.73 -6.10
C THR A 187 -24.47 68.18 -6.25
N PRO A 188 -25.17 69.08 -6.96
CA PRO A 188 -24.73 70.47 -7.09
C PRO A 188 -24.92 71.25 -5.77
N PRO A 189 -24.05 72.24 -5.49
CA PRO A 189 -24.10 73.01 -4.25
C PRO A 189 -25.28 73.99 -4.23
N VAL A 190 -25.96 74.05 -3.09
CA VAL A 190 -27.00 75.02 -2.75
C VAL A 190 -26.35 76.39 -2.54
N ARG A 191 -26.70 77.38 -3.37
CA ARG A 191 -26.39 78.80 -3.11
C ARG A 191 -27.38 79.36 -2.08
N ARG A 192 -26.86 80.08 -1.09
CA ARG A 192 -27.62 80.94 -0.18
C ARG A 192 -28.09 82.21 -0.88
#